data_AF-A0AAU8GAE8-F1
#
_entry.id   AF-A0AAU8GAE8-F1
#
_cell.length_a   1.000
_cell.length_b   1.000
_cell.length_c   1.000
_cell.angle_alpha   90.00
_cell.angle_beta   90.00
_cell.angle_gamma   90.00
#
_symmetry.space_group_name_H-M   'P 1'
#
loop_
_entity.id
_entity.type
_entity.pdbx_description
1 polymer ?
#
loop_
_entity_poly.entity_id
_entity_poly.type
_entity_poly.pdbx_seq_one_letter_code
_entity_poly.pdbx_strand_id
1 'polypeptide(L)'
;MKEGTSHDWMADPLPEYVRYQDEGCELSNSCLNCPFPRCIYEVPGGLQRYRQDKKAREIVFQHGRGLSAKQIARLLGESLRSVQRVIREFKLRTQLELDENQREVWDE
;
A
#
# COMPACT_ATOMS: atom_id res chain seq x y z
N MET A 1 0.02 -42.15 -45.16
CA MET A 1 -0.98 -41.37 -44.41
C MET A 1 -0.39 -41.10 -43.03
N LYS A 2 -0.38 -39.85 -42.54
CA LYS A 2 0.19 -39.51 -41.23
C LYS A 2 -0.86 -39.75 -40.16
N GLU A 3 -0.63 -40.69 -39.27
CA GLU A 3 -1.44 -40.86 -38.05
C GLU A 3 -1.09 -39.72 -37.10
N GLY A 4 -2.07 -38.85 -36.89
CA GLY A 4 -1.96 -37.64 -36.09
C GLY A 4 -1.74 -38.00 -34.62
N THR A 5 -0.68 -37.42 -34.06
CA THR A 5 -0.40 -37.35 -32.63
C THR A 5 -1.61 -36.77 -31.88
N SER A 6 -2.28 -37.61 -31.10
CA SER A 6 -3.24 -37.19 -30.08
C SER A 6 -2.48 -36.58 -28.90
N HIS A 7 -2.12 -35.30 -29.00
CA HIS A 7 -1.76 -34.51 -27.83
C HIS A 7 -3.07 -34.07 -27.18
N ASP A 8 -3.60 -34.92 -26.30
CA ASP A 8 -4.65 -34.55 -25.35
C ASP A 8 -4.01 -33.72 -24.23
N TRP A 9 -3.73 -32.46 -24.56
CA TRP A 9 -3.47 -31.40 -23.59
C TRP A 9 -4.37 -30.26 -23.98
N MET A 10 -5.42 -30.03 -23.20
CA MET A 10 -6.18 -28.77 -23.04
C MET A 10 -7.67 -29.05 -23.05
N ALA A 11 -8.17 -29.41 -21.88
CA ALA A 11 -9.35 -28.74 -21.39
C ALA A 11 -9.14 -28.55 -19.89
N ASP A 12 -8.77 -27.34 -19.48
CA ASP A 12 -9.10 -26.91 -18.14
C ASP A 12 -10.63 -26.74 -18.13
N PRO A 13 -11.42 -27.62 -17.48
CA PRO A 13 -12.84 -27.39 -17.38
C PRO A 13 -13.02 -26.24 -16.38
N LEU A 14 -12.99 -25.00 -16.88
CA LEU A 14 -13.59 -23.88 -16.18
C LEU A 14 -14.98 -24.32 -15.76
N PRO A 15 -15.40 -24.04 -14.52
CA PRO A 15 -16.68 -24.52 -14.06
C PRO A 15 -17.78 -23.88 -14.91
N GLU A 16 -18.39 -24.71 -15.74
CA GLU A 16 -19.57 -24.37 -16.50
C GLU A 16 -20.58 -23.83 -15.47
N TYR A 17 -21.09 -22.63 -15.67
CA TYR A 17 -22.08 -21.96 -14.79
C TYR A 17 -21.59 -21.22 -13.53
N VAL A 18 -20.29 -21.00 -13.28
CA VAL A 18 -19.89 -20.08 -12.19
C VAL A 18 -20.01 -18.63 -12.64
N ARG A 19 -21.01 -17.93 -12.10
CA ARG A 19 -21.11 -16.47 -12.20
C ARG A 19 -20.21 -15.83 -11.16
N TYR A 20 -18.98 -15.51 -11.55
CA TYR A 20 -18.10 -14.65 -10.75
C TYR A 20 -18.67 -13.23 -10.73
N GLN A 21 -19.22 -12.84 -9.59
CA GLN A 21 -19.69 -11.47 -9.37
C GLN A 21 -18.50 -10.62 -8.89
N ASP A 22 -18.32 -9.45 -9.50
CA ASP A 22 -17.31 -8.50 -9.06
C ASP A 22 -17.84 -7.69 -7.87
N GLU A 23 -17.66 -8.22 -6.67
CA GLU A 23 -18.06 -7.56 -5.41
C GLU A 23 -16.97 -6.63 -4.85
N GLY A 24 -15.76 -6.67 -5.42
CA GLY A 24 -14.61 -5.92 -4.91
C GLY A 24 -14.15 -6.38 -3.51
N CYS A 25 -13.68 -5.43 -2.71
CA CYS A 25 -13.20 -5.62 -1.33
C CYS A 25 -13.35 -4.33 -0.50
N GLU A 26 -12.86 -4.33 0.74
CA GLU A 26 -12.92 -3.14 1.64
C GLU A 26 -12.18 -1.90 1.12
N LEU A 27 -11.35 -2.03 0.08
CA LEU A 27 -10.59 -0.92 -0.50
C LEU A 27 -11.16 -0.43 -1.84
N SER A 28 -11.98 -1.23 -2.52
CA SER A 28 -12.56 -0.90 -3.83
C SER A 28 -13.84 -1.71 -4.04
N ASN A 29 -14.90 -1.07 -4.53
CA ASN A 29 -16.19 -1.73 -4.78
C ASN A 29 -16.18 -2.64 -6.02
N SER A 30 -15.07 -2.69 -6.76
CA SER A 30 -14.90 -3.52 -7.96
C SER A 30 -13.41 -3.83 -8.14
N CYS A 31 -13.09 -5.10 -8.33
CA CYS A 31 -11.75 -5.59 -8.67
C CYS A 31 -11.35 -5.12 -10.07
N LEU A 32 -12.29 -5.07 -11.00
CA LEU A 32 -12.05 -4.62 -12.38
C LEU A 32 -11.76 -3.10 -12.47
N ASN A 33 -12.25 -2.32 -11.51
CA ASN A 33 -12.01 -0.87 -11.43
C ASN A 33 -11.12 -0.50 -10.23
N CYS A 34 -10.35 -1.47 -9.72
CA CYS A 34 -9.52 -1.26 -8.55
C CYS A 34 -8.38 -0.28 -8.87
N PRO A 35 -8.15 0.77 -8.05
CA PRO A 35 -7.11 1.75 -8.30
C PRO A 35 -5.69 1.21 -8.05
N PHE A 36 -5.56 0.02 -7.46
CA PHE A 36 -4.27 -0.58 -7.18
C PHE A 36 -3.74 -1.31 -8.43
N PRO A 37 -2.45 -1.13 -8.80
CA PRO A 37 -1.85 -1.80 -9.96
C PRO A 37 -1.71 -3.31 -9.79
N ARG A 38 -1.79 -3.79 -8.55
CA ARG A 38 -1.82 -5.21 -8.18
C ARG A 38 -2.75 -5.39 -6.98
N CYS A 39 -3.46 -6.50 -6.91
CA CYS A 39 -4.32 -6.80 -5.77
C CYS A 39 -3.49 -6.80 -4.48
N ILE A 40 -3.96 -6.04 -3.48
CA ILE A 40 -3.23 -5.86 -2.22
C ILE A 40 -3.11 -7.15 -1.40
N TYR A 41 -4.05 -8.08 -1.62
CA TYR A 41 -4.08 -9.38 -0.95
C TYR A 41 -3.09 -10.38 -1.57
N GLU A 42 -2.64 -10.13 -2.80
CA GLU A 42 -1.58 -10.93 -3.42
C GLU A 42 -0.18 -10.53 -2.96
N VAL A 43 -0.02 -9.32 -2.41
CA VAL A 43 1.25 -8.84 -1.88
C VAL A 43 1.38 -9.31 -0.43
N PRO A 44 2.42 -10.06 -0.05
CA PRO A 44 2.63 -10.47 1.33
C PRO A 44 2.62 -9.28 2.29
N GLY A 45 1.66 -9.27 3.22
CA GLY A 45 1.48 -8.17 4.16
C GLY A 45 0.99 -6.84 3.55
N GLY A 46 0.56 -6.83 2.29
CA GLY A 46 0.19 -5.63 1.54
C GLY A 46 -0.87 -4.81 2.25
N LEU A 47 -1.95 -5.44 2.71
CA LEU A 47 -3.04 -4.73 3.37
C LEU A 47 -2.59 -4.07 4.66
N GLN A 48 -1.79 -4.78 5.44
CA GLN A 48 -1.26 -4.28 6.71
C GLN A 48 -0.32 -3.10 6.47
N ARG A 49 0.56 -3.20 5.46
CA ARG A 49 1.46 -2.11 5.07
C ARG A 49 0.69 -0.88 4.60
N TYR A 50 -0.32 -1.04 3.76
CA TYR A 50 -1.16 0.06 3.30
C TYR A 50 -1.88 0.78 4.46
N ARG A 51 -2.44 0.03 5.40
CA ARG A 51 -3.08 0.60 6.60
C ARG A 51 -2.08 1.38 7.45
N GLN A 52 -0.86 0.86 7.62
CA GLN A 52 0.22 1.56 8.32
C GLN A 52 0.66 2.83 7.59
N ASP A 53 0.85 2.77 6.27
CA ASP A 53 1.27 3.91 5.45
C ASP A 53 0.20 5.00 5.40
N LYS A 54 -1.08 4.62 5.31
CA LYS A 54 -2.21 5.57 5.39
C LYS A 54 -2.21 6.28 6.75
N LYS A 55 -2.04 5.51 7.83
CA LYS A 55 -1.98 6.05 9.20
C LYS A 55 -0.77 6.97 9.41
N ALA A 56 0.41 6.57 8.93
CA ALA A 56 1.61 7.37 9.04
C ALA A 56 1.48 8.71 8.30
N ARG A 57 0.89 8.70 7.10
CA ARG A 57 0.57 9.91 6.34
C ARG A 57 -0.35 10.85 7.10
N GLU A 58 -1.40 10.32 7.74
CA GLU A 58 -2.32 11.12 8.54
C GLU A 58 -1.62 11.75 9.76
N ILE A 59 -0.77 11.00 10.46
CA ILE A 59 0.03 11.52 11.58
C ILE A 59 0.92 12.68 11.12
N VAL A 60 1.64 12.51 10.02
CA VAL A 60 2.53 13.54 9.47
C VAL A 60 1.73 14.76 9.02
N PHE A 61 0.59 14.56 8.37
CA PHE A 61 -0.29 15.64 7.94
C PHE A 61 -0.78 16.47 9.13
N GLN A 62 -1.28 15.84 10.20
CA GLN A 62 -1.74 16.56 11.39
C GLN A 62 -0.58 17.24 12.14
N HIS A 63 0.60 16.61 12.18
CA HIS A 63 1.80 17.24 12.75
C HIS A 63 2.22 18.48 11.95
N GLY A 64 2.16 18.43 10.62
CA GLY A 64 2.41 19.57 9.74
C GLY A 64 1.44 20.74 9.96
N ARG A 65 0.23 20.46 10.45
CA ARG A 65 -0.76 21.48 10.87
C ARG A 65 -0.49 22.04 12.27
N GLY A 66 0.59 21.62 12.94
CA GLY A 66 1.00 22.13 14.25
C GLY A 66 0.42 21.39 15.46
N LEU A 67 -0.26 20.26 15.27
CA LEU A 67 -0.76 19.47 16.41
C LEU A 67 0.40 18.75 17.12
N SER A 68 0.36 18.75 18.45
CA SER A 68 1.31 17.97 19.24
C SER A 68 1.07 16.46 19.14
N ALA A 69 2.12 15.66 19.36
CA ALA A 69 2.01 14.20 19.34
C ALA A 69 0.91 13.66 20.27
N LYS A 70 0.68 14.32 21.42
CA LYS A 70 -0.39 13.94 22.37
C LYS A 70 -1.79 14.24 21.85
N GLN A 71 -1.98 15.35 21.13
CA GLN A 71 -3.25 15.68 20.49
C GLN A 71 -3.54 14.71 19.35
N ILE A 72 -2.53 14.41 18.51
CA ILE A 72 -2.66 13.46 17.40
C ILE A 72 -3.00 12.05 17.92
N ALA A 73 -2.32 11.59 18.97
CA ALA A 73 -2.59 10.30 19.60
C ALA A 73 -4.06 10.16 20.03
N ARG A 74 -4.61 11.20 20.67
CA ARG A 74 -6.02 11.23 21.06
C ARG A 74 -6.97 11.30 19.87
N LEU A 75 -6.66 12.13 18.88
CA LEU A 75 -7.48 12.32 17.67
C LEU A 75 -7.62 11.03 16.86
N LEU A 76 -6.52 10.28 16.72
CA LEU A 76 -6.46 9.08 15.88
C LEU A 76 -6.66 7.77 16.66
N GLY A 77 -6.82 7.82 17.99
CA GLY A 77 -6.91 6.62 18.82
C GLY A 77 -5.60 5.80 18.89
N GLU A 78 -4.46 6.46 18.68
CA GLU A 78 -3.15 5.83 18.64
C GLU A 78 -2.38 5.98 19.95
N SER A 79 -1.43 5.06 20.19
CA SER A 79 -0.50 5.24 21.31
C SER A 79 0.45 6.42 21.04
N LEU A 80 0.79 7.16 22.11
CA LEU A 80 1.74 8.27 22.01
C LEU A 80 3.09 7.81 21.41
N ARG A 81 3.55 6.61 21.77
CA ARG A 81 4.77 5.99 21.22
C ARG A 81 4.69 5.80 19.70
N SER A 82 3.56 5.32 19.19
CA SER A 82 3.34 5.10 17.75
C SER A 82 3.46 6.42 16.99
N VAL A 83 2.79 7.45 17.48
CA VAL A 83 2.82 8.81 16.91
C VAL A 83 4.22 9.41 16.94
N GLN A 84 4.90 9.35 18.09
CA GLN A 84 6.26 9.86 18.24
C GLN A 84 7.25 9.14 17.31
N ARG A 85 7.13 7.81 17.18
CA ARG A 85 7.97 7.03 16.28
C ARG A 85 7.81 7.49 14.83
N VAL A 86 6.58 7.62 14.34
CA VAL A 86 6.30 8.07 12.97
C VAL A 86 6.83 9.49 12.73
N ILE A 87 6.60 10.42 13.66
CA ILE A 87 7.12 11.79 13.54
C ILE A 87 8.65 11.80 13.48
N ARG A 88 9.32 10.97 14.30
CA ARG A 88 10.78 10.85 14.31
C ARG A 88 11.31 10.29 12.99
N GLU A 89 10.71 9.20 12.50
CA GLU A 89 11.06 8.58 11.22
C GLU A 89 10.88 9.56 10.06
N PHE A 90 9.78 10.33 10.06
CA PHE A 90 9.54 11.38 9.07
C PHE A 90 10.61 12.47 9.11
N LYS A 91 10.91 13.04 10.28
CA LYS A 91 11.94 14.09 10.43
C LYS A 91 13.31 13.61 9.97
N LEU A 92 13.69 12.37 10.33
CA LEU A 92 14.95 11.77 9.90
C LEU A 92 15.01 11.64 8.37
N ARG A 93 13.95 11.13 7.75
CA ARG A 93 13.88 11.00 6.29
C ARG A 93 14.00 12.36 5.60
N THR A 94 13.24 13.36 6.06
CA THR A 94 13.31 14.72 5.52
C THR A 94 14.68 15.34 5.73
N GLN A 95 15.34 15.10 6.86
CA GLN A 95 16.70 15.59 7.09
C GLN A 95 17.70 14.95 6.11
N LEU A 96 17.62 13.63 5.89
CA LEU A 96 18.48 12.94 4.91
C LEU A 96 18.29 13.49 3.49
N GLU A 97 17.04 13.72 3.08
CA GLU A 97 16.70 14.33 1.79
C GLU A 97 17.31 15.73 1.64
N LEU A 98 17.29 16.55 2.70
CA LEU A 98 17.91 17.87 2.71
C LEU A 98 19.45 17.79 2.62
N ASP A 99 20.07 16.88 3.38
CA ASP A 99 21.52 16.71 3.40
C ASP A 99 22.06 16.19 2.05
N GLU A 100 21.32 15.30 1.38
CA GLU A 100 21.66 14.77 0.04
C GLU A 100 21.54 15.87 -1.02
N ASN A 101 20.42 16.59 -1.04
CA ASN A 101 20.23 17.73 -1.94
C ASN A 101 21.25 18.84 -1.71
N GLN A 102 21.78 19.00 -0.48
CA GLN A 102 22.87 19.91 -0.21
C GLN A 102 24.22 19.43 -0.76
N ARG A 103 24.48 18.12 -0.91
CA ARG A 103 25.75 17.62 -1.47
C ARG A 103 25.83 17.78 -2.97
N GLU A 104 24.72 17.56 -3.69
CA GLU A 104 24.65 17.70 -5.16
C GLU A 104 24.96 19.12 -5.65
N VAL A 105 24.81 20.13 -4.78
CA VAL A 105 25.03 21.57 -5.11
C VAL A 105 26.51 21.98 -5.09
N TRP A 106 27.44 21.16 -4.57
CA TRP A 106 28.87 21.53 -4.45
C TRP A 106 29.78 20.89 -5.52
N ASP A 107 29.23 20.15 -6.46
CA ASP A 107 29.96 19.49 -7.56
C ASP A 107 29.92 20.28 -8.89
N GLU A 108 29.76 21.61 -8.84
CA GLU A 108 29.92 22.57 -9.96
C GLU A 108 31.08 23.53 -9.72
#